data_AF-A0A238XW21-F1
#
_entry.id   AF-A0A238XW21-F1
#
_cell.length_a   1.000
_cell.length_b   1.000
_cell.length_c   1.000
_cell.angle_alpha   90.00
_cell.angle_beta   90.00
_cell.angle_gamma   90.00
#
_symmetry.space_group_name_H-M   'P 1'
#
loop_
_entity.id
_entity.type
_entity.pdbx_description
1 polymer ?
#
loop_
_entity_poly.entity_id
_entity_poly.type
_entity_poly.pdbx_seq_one_letter_code
_entity_poly.pdbx_strand_id
1 'polypeptide(L)'
;MSRKNQQSEKNLLKEINRKLSAVESISDVFKESDIYKPEGKLFKILEQNKNAFKTTQLRKIFSEIKMIEMEIERKKELTQEVKKRIFRLYPKLAYSKARDLIKEDFYQFFILLLEKMEKNKEEALKVCDVFTSIVAFKKYLES
;
A
#
# COMPACT_ATOMS: atom_id res chain seq x y z
N MET A 1 -0.94 32.26 8.34
CA MET A 1 0.12 31.42 7.71
C MET A 1 -0.46 30.14 7.08
N SER A 2 -1.62 30.17 6.40
CA SER A 2 -2.45 28.95 6.28
C SER A 2 -2.71 28.41 4.87
N ARG A 3 -2.04 28.91 3.82
CA ARG A 3 -2.20 28.40 2.44
C ARG A 3 -1.02 27.55 1.93
N LYS A 4 0.18 27.68 2.51
CA LYS A 4 1.35 26.88 2.09
C LYS A 4 1.32 25.43 2.60
N ASN A 5 0.75 25.19 3.79
CA ASN A 5 0.72 23.85 4.41
C ASN A 5 -0.20 22.86 3.68
N GLN A 6 -1.37 23.31 3.21
CA GLN A 6 -2.31 22.43 2.49
C GLN A 6 -1.81 22.04 1.09
N GLN A 7 -0.94 22.85 0.47
CA GLN A 7 -0.35 22.55 -0.85
C GLN A 7 0.82 21.56 -0.72
N SER A 8 1.59 21.58 0.38
CA SER A 8 2.65 20.60 0.65
C SER A 8 2.10 19.22 1.07
N GLU A 9 0.93 19.17 1.71
CA GLU A 9 0.31 17.94 2.22
C GLU A 9 -0.29 17.05 1.12
N LYS A 10 -0.83 17.63 0.02
CA LYS A 10 -1.23 16.85 -1.18
C LYS A 10 -0.06 16.28 -1.98
N ASN A 11 1.19 16.68 -1.68
CA ASN A 11 2.37 16.28 -2.45
C ASN A 11 3.03 14.99 -1.95
N LEU A 12 2.84 14.57 -0.70
CA LEU A 12 3.61 13.46 -0.14
C LEU A 12 3.32 12.12 -0.84
N LEU A 13 2.03 11.78 -1.05
CA LEU A 13 1.66 10.56 -1.75
C LEU A 13 2.17 10.55 -3.20
N LYS A 14 2.07 11.69 -3.89
CA LYS A 14 2.58 11.84 -5.26
C LYS A 14 4.09 11.71 -5.34
N GLU A 15 4.81 12.28 -4.38
CA GLU A 15 6.26 12.11 -4.24
C GLU A 15 6.63 10.63 -4.03
N ILE A 16 5.87 9.93 -3.21
CA ILE A 16 6.09 8.51 -2.93
C ILE A 16 5.78 7.65 -4.15
N ASN A 17 4.70 7.93 -4.89
CA ASN A 17 4.42 7.25 -6.15
C ASN A 17 5.57 7.45 -7.16
N ARG A 18 6.10 8.68 -7.27
CA ARG A 18 7.27 8.96 -8.11
C ARG A 18 8.49 8.15 -7.67
N LYS A 19 8.80 8.13 -6.37
CA LYS A 19 9.91 7.35 -5.82
C LYS A 19 9.74 5.85 -6.08
N LEU A 20 8.58 5.29 -5.78
CA LEU A 20 8.28 3.87 -6.02
C LEU A 20 8.39 3.50 -7.50
N SER A 21 7.98 4.38 -8.41
CA SER A 21 8.14 4.14 -9.86
C SER A 21 9.59 4.17 -10.33
N ALA A 22 10.47 4.90 -9.63
CA ALA A 22 11.86 5.09 -10.03
C ALA A 22 12.83 4.07 -9.42
N VAL A 23 12.46 3.43 -8.31
CA VAL A 23 13.35 2.49 -7.61
C VAL A 23 12.96 1.05 -7.83
N GLU A 24 13.91 0.16 -7.63
CA GLU A 24 13.65 -1.27 -7.71
C GLU A 24 13.13 -1.86 -6.42
N SER A 25 13.65 -1.45 -5.26
CA SER A 25 13.27 -1.99 -3.96
C SER A 25 12.33 -1.04 -3.21
N ILE A 26 11.31 -1.58 -2.56
CA ILE A 26 10.46 -0.85 -1.64
C ILE A 26 11.26 -0.30 -0.44
N SER A 27 12.38 -0.95 -0.10
CA SER A 27 13.25 -0.54 1.01
C SER A 27 13.94 0.81 0.76
N ASP A 28 14.12 1.19 -0.50
CA ASP A 28 14.66 2.50 -0.87
C ASP A 28 13.64 3.63 -0.65
N VAL A 29 12.34 3.30 -0.55
CA VAL A 29 11.27 4.26 -0.28
C VAL A 29 10.81 4.24 1.17
N PHE A 30 10.68 3.04 1.75
CA PHE A 30 10.14 2.83 3.09
C PHE A 30 11.14 2.10 4.00
N LYS A 31 11.55 2.79 5.06
CA LYS A 31 12.23 2.18 6.20
C LYS A 31 11.21 1.56 7.16
N GLU A 32 11.63 0.70 8.07
CA GLU A 32 10.74 0.11 9.09
C GLU A 32 10.00 1.19 9.90
N SER A 33 10.71 2.25 10.31
CA SER A 33 10.10 3.38 11.01
C SER A 33 9.03 4.10 10.18
N ASP A 34 9.16 4.09 8.85
CA ASP A 34 8.18 4.70 7.96
C ASP A 34 6.89 3.88 7.89
N ILE A 35 6.99 2.56 8.06
CA ILE A 35 5.90 1.59 7.93
C ILE A 35 5.16 1.40 9.26
N TYR A 36 5.89 1.27 10.38
CA TYR A 36 5.30 0.79 11.63
C TYR A 36 5.07 1.87 12.70
N LYS A 37 5.82 2.99 12.67
CA LYS A 37 5.68 3.99 13.74
C LYS A 37 4.52 4.97 13.46
N PRO A 38 3.77 5.37 14.50
CA PRO A 38 3.01 6.61 14.45
C PRO A 38 3.93 7.76 14.02
N GLU A 39 3.42 8.70 13.23
CA GLU A 39 4.20 9.79 12.59
C GLU A 39 5.22 9.35 11.52
N GLY A 40 5.34 8.04 11.26
CA GLY A 40 6.06 7.50 10.11
C GLY A 40 5.47 7.99 8.79
N LYS A 41 6.25 7.87 7.71
CA LYS A 41 5.85 8.34 6.37
C LYS A 41 4.49 7.78 5.96
N LEU A 42 4.24 6.48 6.20
CA LEU A 42 2.98 5.83 5.84
C LEU A 42 1.79 6.39 6.64
N PHE A 43 1.96 6.63 7.94
CA PHE A 43 0.94 7.25 8.77
C PHE A 43 0.59 8.66 8.26
N LYS A 44 1.60 9.48 7.96
CA LYS A 44 1.42 10.84 7.43
C LYS A 44 0.65 10.87 6.10
N ILE A 45 0.94 9.93 5.19
CA ILE A 45 0.18 9.78 3.93
C ILE A 45 -1.31 9.57 4.24
N LEU A 46 -1.63 8.66 5.17
CA LEU A 46 -3.00 8.30 5.49
C LEU A 46 -3.73 9.43 6.23
N GLU A 47 -3.03 10.12 7.12
CA GLU A 47 -3.55 11.29 7.84
C GLU A 47 -3.89 12.45 6.89
N GLN A 48 -3.05 12.71 5.90
CA GLN A 48 -3.30 13.73 4.88
C GLN A 48 -4.44 13.33 3.93
N ASN A 49 -4.79 12.04 3.89
CA ASN A 49 -5.72 11.47 2.92
C ASN A 49 -6.82 10.61 3.57
N LYS A 50 -7.33 11.02 4.74
CA LYS A 50 -8.33 10.26 5.51
C LYS A 50 -9.57 9.82 4.71
N ASN A 51 -9.95 10.61 3.71
CA ASN A 51 -11.12 10.37 2.85
C ASN A 51 -10.76 9.76 1.49
N ALA A 52 -9.60 9.13 1.33
CA ALA A 52 -9.18 8.56 0.05
C ALA A 52 -9.80 7.19 -0.27
N PHE A 53 -10.18 6.43 0.76
CA PHE A 53 -10.88 5.16 0.66
C PHE A 53 -11.53 4.81 2.01
N LYS A 54 -12.56 3.97 1.97
CA LYS A 54 -13.19 3.41 3.19
C LYS A 54 -12.51 2.10 3.59
N THR A 55 -12.31 1.88 4.89
CA THR A 55 -11.72 0.62 5.42
C THR A 55 -12.48 -0.63 4.98
N THR A 56 -13.81 -0.54 4.80
CA THR A 56 -14.64 -1.65 4.31
C THR A 56 -14.25 -2.12 2.91
N GLN A 57 -13.65 -1.25 2.09
CA GLN A 57 -13.27 -1.56 0.71
C GLN A 57 -11.89 -2.22 0.62
N LEU A 58 -10.96 -1.85 1.50
CA LEU A 58 -9.66 -2.51 1.59
C LEU A 58 -9.74 -3.91 2.17
N ARG A 59 -10.80 -4.25 2.93
CA ARG A 59 -10.91 -5.54 3.60
C ARG A 59 -10.75 -6.74 2.65
N LYS A 60 -11.36 -6.70 1.46
CA LYS A 60 -11.29 -7.81 0.49
C LYS A 60 -9.89 -8.00 -0.07
N ILE A 61 -9.21 -6.91 -0.39
CA ILE A 61 -7.83 -6.91 -0.89
C ILE A 61 -6.89 -7.35 0.21
N PHE A 62 -7.08 -6.83 1.42
CA PHE A 62 -6.28 -7.16 2.59
C PHE A 62 -6.37 -8.64 2.97
N SER A 63 -7.56 -9.23 2.95
CA SER A 63 -7.71 -10.67 3.20
C SER A 63 -6.87 -11.49 2.22
N GLU A 64 -6.80 -11.10 0.96
CA GLU A 64 -5.99 -11.82 -0.03
C GLU A 64 -4.48 -11.56 0.11
N ILE A 65 -4.08 -10.34 0.47
CA ILE A 65 -2.69 -10.03 0.87
C ILE A 65 -2.25 -10.90 2.05
N LYS A 66 -3.10 -11.07 3.08
CA LYS A 66 -2.81 -11.96 4.21
C LYS A 66 -2.69 -13.42 3.82
N MET A 67 -3.54 -13.89 2.90
CA MET A 67 -3.38 -15.24 2.35
C MET A 67 -2.06 -15.42 1.58
N ILE A 68 -1.63 -14.38 0.84
CA ILE A 68 -0.35 -14.38 0.13
C ILE A 68 0.82 -14.42 1.12
N GLU A 69 0.80 -13.58 2.15
CA GLU A 69 1.80 -13.56 3.23
C GLU A 69 1.97 -14.93 3.86
N MET A 70 0.87 -15.55 4.30
CA MET A 70 0.87 -16.90 4.89
C MET A 70 1.44 -17.96 3.94
N GLU A 71 1.11 -17.88 2.65
CA GLU A 71 1.65 -18.82 1.66
C GLU A 71 3.15 -18.65 1.44
N ILE A 72 3.64 -17.41 1.41
CA ILE A 72 5.07 -17.08 1.30
C ILE A 72 5.83 -17.58 2.53
N GLU A 73 5.32 -17.34 3.73
CA GLU A 73 5.93 -17.80 4.98
C GLU A 73 6.01 -19.32 5.04
N ARG A 74 4.91 -20.01 4.68
CA ARG A 74 4.84 -21.48 4.66
C ARG A 74 5.81 -22.09 3.66
N LYS A 75 5.85 -21.58 2.43
CA LYS A 75 6.70 -22.12 1.35
C LYS A 75 8.14 -21.60 1.43
N LYS A 76 8.37 -20.55 2.21
CA LYS A 76 9.63 -19.80 2.34
C LYS A 76 10.14 -19.20 1.03
N GLU A 77 9.32 -19.10 -0.01
CA GLU A 77 9.67 -18.58 -1.33
C GLU A 77 8.47 -17.94 -2.05
N LEU A 78 8.74 -17.14 -3.09
CA LEU A 78 7.72 -16.55 -3.95
C LEU A 78 7.40 -17.47 -5.14
N THR A 79 6.56 -18.49 -4.91
CA THR A 79 6.17 -19.45 -5.96
C THR A 79 5.32 -18.85 -7.07
N GLN A 80 5.26 -19.52 -8.23
CA GLN A 80 4.37 -19.14 -9.34
C GLN A 80 2.89 -19.09 -8.94
N GLU A 81 2.45 -19.97 -8.04
CA GLU A 81 1.06 -19.93 -7.54
C GLU A 81 0.80 -18.66 -6.71
N VAL A 82 1.77 -18.26 -5.88
CA VAL A 82 1.68 -17.00 -5.14
C VAL A 82 1.68 -15.82 -6.10
N LYS A 83 2.55 -15.80 -7.12
CA LYS A 83 2.54 -14.75 -8.16
C LYS A 83 1.19 -14.65 -8.87
N LYS A 84 0.56 -15.78 -9.22
CA LYS A 84 -0.81 -15.78 -9.79
C LYS A 84 -1.82 -15.13 -8.86
N ARG A 85 -1.72 -15.32 -7.54
CA ARG A 85 -2.58 -14.64 -6.56
C ARG A 85 -2.32 -13.14 -6.53
N ILE A 86 -1.05 -12.70 -6.59
CA ILE A 86 -0.69 -11.29 -6.69
C ILE A 86 -1.31 -10.67 -7.96
N PHE A 87 -1.19 -11.34 -9.11
CA PHE A 87 -1.79 -10.87 -10.36
C PHE A 87 -3.32 -10.70 -10.30
N ARG A 88 -4.02 -11.49 -9.48
CA ARG A 88 -5.47 -11.34 -9.28
C ARG A 88 -5.85 -10.08 -8.50
N LEU A 89 -4.91 -9.45 -7.80
CA LEU A 89 -5.17 -8.20 -7.07
C LEU A 89 -5.33 -6.99 -7.99
N TYR A 90 -4.65 -6.97 -9.15
CA TYR A 90 -4.77 -5.91 -10.15
C TYR A 90 -6.21 -5.67 -10.62
N PRO A 91 -6.95 -6.67 -11.14
CA PRO A 91 -8.33 -6.47 -11.55
C PRO A 91 -9.24 -6.11 -10.36
N LYS A 92 -8.94 -6.59 -9.14
CA LYS A 92 -9.71 -6.22 -7.92
C LYS A 92 -9.52 -4.75 -7.55
N LEU A 93 -8.29 -4.23 -7.67
CA LEU A 93 -7.99 -2.81 -7.50
C LEU A 93 -8.65 -1.97 -8.60
N ALA A 94 -8.57 -2.40 -9.86
CA ALA A 94 -9.16 -1.70 -10.99
C ALA A 94 -10.68 -1.60 -10.85
N TYR A 95 -11.34 -2.68 -10.44
CA TYR A 95 -12.77 -2.68 -10.13
C TYR A 95 -13.13 -1.73 -8.98
N SER A 96 -12.31 -1.70 -7.92
CA SER A 96 -12.53 -0.80 -6.78
C SER A 96 -12.38 0.67 -7.17
N LYS A 97 -11.38 0.98 -8.00
CA LYS A 97 -11.19 2.30 -8.60
C LYS A 97 -12.39 2.71 -9.46
N ALA A 98 -12.85 1.82 -10.35
CA ALA A 98 -13.97 2.10 -11.25
C ALA A 98 -15.31 2.35 -10.52
N ARG A 99 -15.43 1.94 -9.26
CA ARG A 99 -16.59 2.24 -8.40
C ARG A 99 -16.36 3.46 -7.49
N ASP A 100 -15.34 4.26 -7.78
CA ASP A 100 -14.93 5.45 -7.02
C ASP A 100 -14.63 5.16 -5.53
N LEU A 101 -14.22 3.92 -5.23
CA LEU A 101 -13.95 3.49 -3.85
C LEU A 101 -12.52 3.80 -3.40
N ILE A 102 -11.62 4.03 -4.36
CA ILE A 102 -10.22 4.35 -4.17
C ILE A 102 -9.87 5.51 -5.11
N LYS A 103 -9.35 6.61 -4.56
CA LYS A 103 -8.87 7.74 -5.37
C LYS A 103 -7.68 7.35 -6.26
N GLU A 104 -7.54 8.02 -7.40
CA GLU A 104 -6.48 7.78 -8.40
C GLU A 104 -5.08 7.62 -7.79
N ASP A 105 -4.65 8.58 -6.97
CA ASP A 105 -3.30 8.57 -6.39
C ASP A 105 -3.06 7.32 -5.51
N PHE A 106 -4.10 6.81 -4.81
CA PHE A 106 -4.01 5.58 -4.02
C PHE A 106 -4.11 4.33 -4.87
N TYR A 107 -4.91 4.35 -5.92
CA TYR A 107 -4.93 3.26 -6.88
C TYR A 107 -3.52 3.06 -7.47
N GLN A 108 -2.90 4.15 -7.93
CA GLN A 108 -1.53 4.10 -8.44
C GLN A 108 -0.54 3.62 -7.37
N PHE A 109 -0.68 4.10 -6.13
CA PHE A 109 0.15 3.64 -5.01
C PHE A 109 0.05 2.13 -4.80
N PHE A 110 -1.16 1.56 -4.79
CA PHE A 110 -1.35 0.13 -4.64
C PHE A 110 -0.80 -0.67 -5.82
N ILE A 111 -0.96 -0.19 -7.04
CA ILE A 111 -0.38 -0.83 -8.23
C ILE A 111 1.15 -0.89 -8.12
N LEU A 112 1.79 0.22 -7.78
CA LEU A 112 3.25 0.26 -7.59
C LEU A 112 3.72 -0.68 -6.47
N LEU A 113 2.95 -0.83 -5.40
CA LEU A 113 3.25 -1.80 -4.34
C LEU A 113 3.14 -3.25 -4.86
N LEU A 114 2.12 -3.58 -5.65
CA LEU A 114 1.98 -4.92 -6.24
C LEU A 114 3.14 -5.24 -7.19
N GLU A 115 3.60 -4.28 -7.98
CA GLU A 115 4.78 -4.46 -8.85
C GLU A 115 6.04 -4.81 -8.04
N LYS A 116 6.22 -4.21 -6.84
CA LYS A 116 7.32 -4.62 -5.94
C LYS A 116 7.11 -6.02 -5.39
N MET A 117 5.87 -6.33 -5.02
CA MET A 117 5.49 -7.63 -4.46
C MET A 117 5.85 -8.82 -5.37
N GLU A 118 5.91 -8.61 -6.68
CA GLU A 118 6.20 -9.66 -7.66
C GLU A 118 7.68 -10.03 -7.79
N LYS A 119 8.57 -9.16 -7.29
CA LYS A 119 10.01 -9.27 -7.52
C LYS A 119 10.61 -10.48 -6.83
N ASN A 120 10.53 -10.50 -5.51
CA ASN A 120 11.10 -11.56 -4.68
C ASN A 120 10.33 -11.63 -3.35
N LYS A 121 10.66 -12.64 -2.53
CA LYS A 121 10.02 -12.87 -1.24
C LYS A 121 10.15 -11.70 -0.28
N GLU A 122 11.32 -11.05 -0.21
CA GLU A 122 11.60 -9.98 0.75
C GLU A 122 10.77 -8.75 0.43
N GLU A 123 10.72 -8.35 -0.84
CA GLU A 123 9.85 -7.29 -1.34
C GLU A 123 8.38 -7.62 -1.09
N ALA A 124 7.97 -8.87 -1.32
CA ALA A 124 6.60 -9.31 -1.11
C ALA A 124 6.16 -9.20 0.35
N LEU A 125 6.98 -9.69 1.29
CA LEU A 125 6.69 -9.60 2.73
C LEU A 125 6.63 -8.13 3.18
N LYS A 126 7.57 -7.29 2.72
CA LYS A 126 7.56 -5.87 3.06
C LYS A 126 6.36 -5.12 2.49
N VAL A 127 5.85 -5.52 1.33
CA VAL A 127 4.57 -5.03 0.81
C VAL A 127 3.40 -5.49 1.69
N CYS A 128 3.39 -6.73 2.17
CA CYS A 128 2.39 -7.21 3.14
C CYS A 128 2.38 -6.37 4.42
N ASP A 129 3.56 -6.00 4.92
CA ASP A 129 3.72 -5.10 6.07
C ASP A 129 3.09 -3.73 5.81
N VAL A 130 3.37 -3.14 4.63
CA VAL A 130 2.78 -1.85 4.23
C VAL A 130 1.26 -1.92 4.19
N PHE A 131 0.67 -2.96 3.58
CA PHE A 131 -0.79 -3.15 3.56
C PHE A 131 -1.37 -3.34 4.96
N THR A 132 -0.68 -4.08 5.83
CA THR A 132 -1.09 -4.29 7.23
C THR A 132 -1.11 -2.98 7.99
N SER A 133 -0.04 -2.19 7.91
CA SER A 133 0.02 -0.87 8.53
C SER A 133 -1.01 0.10 7.96
N ILE A 134 -1.31 0.05 6.66
CA ILE A 134 -2.37 0.87 6.06
C ILE A 134 -3.72 0.59 6.71
N VAL A 135 -4.08 -0.70 6.85
CA VAL A 135 -5.36 -1.07 7.47
C VAL A 135 -5.41 -0.67 8.94
N ALA A 136 -4.32 -0.92 9.69
CA ALA A 136 -4.23 -0.58 11.10
C ALA A 136 -4.34 0.93 11.34
N PHE A 137 -3.52 1.73 10.64
CA PHE A 137 -3.55 3.19 10.78
C PHE A 137 -4.84 3.80 10.23
N LYS A 138 -5.40 3.28 9.14
CA LYS A 138 -6.69 3.78 8.66
C LYS A 138 -7.78 3.57 9.68
N LYS A 139 -7.83 2.39 10.32
CA LYS A 139 -8.79 2.10 11.38
C LYS A 139 -8.58 3.03 12.59
N TYR A 140 -7.34 3.27 12.98
CA TYR A 140 -6.99 4.22 14.04
C TYR A 140 -7.47 5.64 13.73
N LEU A 141 -7.25 6.13 12.50
CA LEU A 141 -7.66 7.47 12.06
C LEU A 141 -9.17 7.64 11.85
N GLU A 142 -9.93 6.54 11.77
CA GLU A 142 -11.40 6.51 11.71
C GLU A 142 -12.06 6.39 13.09
N SER A 143 -11.29 6.10 14.14
CA SER A 143 -11.76 5.99 15.53
C SER A 143 -11.80 7.35 16.20
#